data_AF-A0A3A4Z2K3-F1
#
_entry.id   AF-A0A3A4Z2K3-F1
#
_cell.length_a   1.000
_cell.length_b   1.000
_cell.length_c   1.000
_cell.angle_alpha   90.00
_cell.angle_beta   90.00
_cell.angle_gamma   90.00
#
_symmetry.space_group_name_H-M   'P 1'
#
loop_
_entity.id
_entity.type
_entity.pdbx_description
1 polymer ?
#
loop_
_entity_poly.entity_id
_entity_poly.type
_entity_poly.pdbx_seq_one_letter_code
_entity_poly.pdbx_strand_id
1 'polypeptide(L)'
;MNAAIGQTVDQWIHEEDLPPRANLKVIRRFDGLYPQDEDEREAYWDFIHWFMTREHALILSIPKPRDVSDFWQVELDELGHDVSAFNTVDYARLHPFDKEAYRVKKIYERVKDLALLHSCLSDQEGRERMYRRFRRLVEDEVRDRAVTLLKKYQEDPQRFNKFQVFEQIAQLNRCIRRCNDIWRRWSAEP
;
A
#
# COMPACT_ATOMS: atom_id res chain seq x y z
N MET A 1 -29.40 -9.58 3.13
CA MET A 1 -28.55 -10.43 3.99
C MET A 1 -27.68 -9.65 4.98
N ASN A 2 -27.29 -8.40 4.72
CA ASN A 2 -26.45 -7.62 5.66
C ASN A 2 -27.17 -7.10 6.92
N ALA A 3 -28.49 -6.90 6.88
CA ALA A 3 -29.26 -6.40 8.03
C ALA A 3 -29.37 -7.44 9.18
N ALA A 4 -29.40 -8.73 8.85
CA ALA A 4 -29.51 -9.80 9.85
C ALA A 4 -28.21 -10.01 10.63
N ILE A 5 -27.06 -9.79 9.99
CA ILE A 5 -25.75 -9.91 10.65
C ILE A 5 -25.55 -8.76 11.64
N GLY A 6 -25.94 -7.53 11.27
CA GLY A 6 -25.87 -6.37 12.17
C GLY A 6 -26.66 -6.55 13.47
N GLN A 7 -27.91 -7.04 13.36
CA GLN A 7 -28.74 -7.32 14.55
C GLN A 7 -28.18 -8.44 15.44
N THR A 8 -27.43 -9.38 14.87
CA THR A 8 -26.83 -10.48 15.64
C THR A 8 -25.59 -10.00 16.41
N VAL A 9 -24.83 -9.05 15.84
CA VAL A 9 -23.64 -8.46 16.49
C VAL A 9 -24.04 -7.48 17.59
N ASP A 10 -25.12 -6.72 17.42
CA ASP A 10 -25.65 -5.80 18.44
C ASP A 10 -26.16 -6.53 19.70
N GLN A 11 -26.53 -7.81 19.58
CA GLN A 11 -26.94 -8.65 20.72
C GLN A 11 -25.78 -9.21 21.54
N TRP A 12 -24.55 -9.16 21.04
CA TRP A 12 -23.37 -9.73 21.72
C TRP A 12 -22.65 -8.75 22.63
N ILE A 13 -22.99 -7.46 22.56
CA ILE A 13 -22.36 -6.41 23.37
C ILE A 13 -23.44 -5.87 24.30
N HIS A 14 -23.47 -6.38 25.54
CA HIS A 14 -24.32 -5.80 26.57
C HIS A 14 -23.73 -4.47 27.03
N GLU A 15 -24.58 -3.47 27.28
CA GLU A 15 -24.14 -2.14 27.71
C GLU A 15 -23.39 -2.17 29.05
N GLU A 16 -23.60 -3.23 29.84
CA GLU A 16 -22.91 -3.52 31.10
C GLU A 16 -21.48 -4.04 30.92
N ASP A 17 -21.15 -4.61 29.76
CA ASP A 17 -19.80 -5.09 29.41
C ASP A 17 -18.92 -3.96 28.85
N LEU A 18 -19.52 -2.81 28.54
CA LEU A 18 -18.79 -1.62 28.12
C LEU A 18 -18.17 -0.92 29.34
N PRO A 19 -16.92 -0.42 29.24
CA PRO A 19 -16.34 0.38 30.31
C PRO A 19 -17.25 1.57 30.61
N PRO A 20 -17.45 1.93 31.90
CA PRO A 20 -18.34 3.02 32.28
C PRO A 20 -17.94 4.28 31.53
N ARG A 21 -18.90 4.85 30.79
CA ARG A 21 -18.66 6.07 30.02
C ARG A 21 -18.18 7.15 30.99
N ALA A 22 -17.00 7.71 30.73
CA ALA A 22 -16.63 8.96 31.35
C ALA A 22 -17.68 9.98 30.89
N ASN A 23 -18.57 10.40 31.79
CA ASN A 23 -19.68 11.32 31.50
C ASN A 23 -19.21 12.76 31.18
N LEU A 24 -18.03 12.90 30.61
CA LEU A 24 -17.43 14.15 30.18
C LEU A 24 -17.95 14.45 28.77
N LYS A 25 -18.93 15.34 28.68
CA LYS A 25 -19.25 15.98 27.39
C LYS A 25 -18.05 16.84 26.98
N VAL A 26 -17.55 16.64 25.76
CA VAL A 26 -16.50 17.49 25.19
C VAL A 26 -17.11 18.85 24.91
N ILE A 27 -16.98 19.78 25.85
CA ILE A 27 -17.40 21.18 25.66
C ILE A 27 -16.42 21.82 24.70
N ARG A 28 -16.83 21.97 23.44
CA ARG A 28 -16.07 22.73 22.44
C ARG A 28 -16.36 24.22 22.63
N ARG A 29 -15.41 25.08 22.29
CA ARG A 29 -15.57 26.56 22.42
C ARG A 29 -16.82 27.12 21.73
N PHE A 30 -17.34 26.42 20.71
CA PHE A 30 -18.47 26.85 19.89
C PHE A 30 -19.77 26.05 20.13
N ASP A 31 -19.81 25.18 21.16
CA ASP A 31 -20.92 24.24 21.38
C ASP A 31 -22.26 24.93 21.72
N GLY A 32 -22.24 26.20 22.11
CA GLY A 32 -23.43 27.02 22.39
C GLY A 32 -23.81 28.01 21.28
N LEU A 33 -23.13 27.97 20.13
CA LEU A 33 -23.37 28.88 19.00
C LEU A 33 -24.13 28.24 17.84
N TYR A 34 -24.33 26.92 17.87
CA TYR A 34 -25.12 26.22 16.87
C TYR A 34 -26.61 26.35 17.21
N PRO A 35 -27.45 26.67 16.21
CA PRO A 35 -28.90 26.62 16.40
C PRO A 35 -29.35 25.24 16.89
N GLN A 36 -30.25 25.22 17.88
CA GLN A 36 -30.81 23.97 18.41
C GLN A 36 -31.98 23.47 17.56
N ASP A 37 -32.65 24.38 16.88
CA ASP A 37 -33.74 24.08 15.96
C ASP A 37 -33.19 23.48 14.66
N GLU A 38 -33.85 22.43 14.17
CA GLU A 38 -33.37 21.64 13.04
C GLU A 38 -33.36 22.42 11.73
N ASP A 39 -34.39 23.24 11.50
CA ASP A 39 -34.52 24.10 10.32
C ASP A 39 -33.43 25.19 10.29
N GLU A 40 -33.13 25.79 11.45
CA GLU A 40 -32.06 26.80 11.57
C GLU A 40 -30.67 26.18 11.41
N ARG A 41 -30.52 24.92 11.85
CA ARG A 41 -29.28 24.16 11.68
C ARG A 41 -29.04 23.84 10.21
N GLU A 42 -30.07 23.46 9.46
CA GLU A 42 -29.98 23.22 8.01
C GLU A 42 -29.61 24.50 7.26
N ALA A 43 -30.33 25.61 7.53
CA ALA A 43 -30.02 26.92 6.94
C ALA A 43 -28.59 27.41 7.28
N TYR A 44 -28.10 27.13 8.49
CA TYR A 44 -26.72 27.46 8.88
C TYR A 44 -25.68 26.66 8.07
N TRP A 45 -25.89 25.35 7.90
CA TRP A 45 -24.98 24.52 7.10
C TRP A 45 -25.03 24.86 5.61
N ASP A 46 -26.21 25.18 5.09
CA ASP A 46 -26.39 25.68 3.72
C ASP A 46 -25.64 26.99 3.50
N PHE A 47 -25.70 27.91 4.47
CA PHE A 47 -24.95 29.16 4.42
C PHE A 47 -23.44 28.92 4.42
N ILE A 48 -22.93 28.06 5.30
CA ILE A 48 -21.50 27.73 5.33
C ILE A 48 -21.07 27.07 4.02
N HIS A 49 -21.85 26.11 3.53
CA HIS A 49 -21.55 25.43 2.29
C HIS A 49 -21.50 26.42 1.12
N TRP A 50 -22.50 27.30 1.01
CA TRP A 50 -22.53 28.35 0.00
C TRP A 50 -21.35 29.33 0.12
N PHE A 51 -21.03 29.78 1.33
CA PHE A 51 -19.93 30.72 1.57
C PHE A 51 -18.57 30.11 1.20
N MET A 52 -18.33 28.86 1.61
CA MET A 52 -17.08 28.13 1.31
C MET A 52 -16.95 27.78 -0.18
N THR A 53 -18.07 27.55 -0.87
CA THR A 53 -18.08 27.20 -2.30
C THR A 53 -18.12 28.42 -3.22
N ARG A 54 -18.29 29.63 -2.69
CA ARG A 54 -18.42 30.87 -3.47
C ARG A 54 -17.28 31.11 -4.45
N GLU A 55 -16.04 30.88 -4.04
CA GLU A 55 -14.85 31.05 -4.90
C GLU A 55 -14.82 30.03 -6.05
N HIS A 56 -15.43 28.86 -5.84
CA HIS A 56 -15.45 27.74 -6.79
C HIS A 56 -16.79 27.63 -7.51
N ALA A 57 -17.73 28.57 -7.30
CA ALA A 57 -19.09 28.49 -7.81
C ALA A 57 -19.13 28.37 -9.34
N LEU A 58 -18.23 29.04 -10.05
CA LEU A 58 -18.11 28.93 -11.50
C LEU A 58 -17.69 27.52 -11.95
N ILE A 59 -16.72 26.89 -11.27
CA ILE A 59 -16.27 25.54 -11.60
C ILE A 59 -17.37 24.52 -11.28
N LEU A 60 -18.05 24.70 -10.15
CA LEU A 60 -19.15 23.83 -9.72
C LEU A 60 -20.40 23.94 -10.62
N SER A 61 -20.53 25.04 -11.39
CA SER A 61 -21.61 25.22 -12.37
C SER A 61 -21.41 24.43 -13.66
N ILE A 62 -20.19 23.91 -13.89
CA ILE A 62 -19.88 23.12 -15.08
C ILE A 62 -20.55 21.74 -14.93
N PRO A 63 -21.39 21.32 -15.89
CA PRO A 63 -22.07 20.04 -15.81
C PRO A 63 -21.05 18.89 -15.81
N LYS A 64 -21.08 18.06 -14.76
CA LYS A 64 -20.29 16.82 -14.73
C LYS A 64 -20.84 15.85 -15.78
N PRO A 65 -20.00 15.25 -16.65
CA PRO A 65 -20.46 14.20 -17.55
C PRO A 65 -20.85 12.97 -16.72
N ARG A 66 -21.95 12.31 -17.10
CA ARG A 66 -22.65 11.31 -16.26
C ARG A 66 -21.87 10.02 -15.97
N ASP A 67 -20.81 9.73 -16.73
CA ASP A 67 -20.07 8.46 -16.68
C ASP A 67 -18.56 8.62 -16.36
N VAL A 68 -18.17 9.71 -15.73
CA VAL A 68 -16.76 9.95 -15.40
C VAL A 68 -16.54 9.61 -13.93
N SER A 69 -15.88 8.47 -13.68
CA SER A 69 -15.16 8.24 -12.42
C SER A 69 -14.41 9.53 -12.04
N ASP A 70 -14.43 9.95 -10.77
CA ASP A 70 -13.74 11.18 -10.29
C ASP A 70 -12.19 11.13 -10.46
N PHE A 71 -11.66 10.17 -11.21
CA PHE A 71 -10.25 10.04 -11.58
C PHE A 71 -10.01 10.42 -13.05
N TRP A 72 -8.81 10.96 -13.32
CA TRP A 72 -8.31 11.28 -14.65
C TRP A 72 -8.55 10.10 -15.61
N GLN A 73 -9.35 10.34 -16.65
CA GLN A 73 -9.50 9.37 -17.73
C GLN A 73 -8.16 9.27 -18.45
N VAL A 74 -7.60 8.06 -18.48
CA VAL A 74 -6.42 7.77 -19.28
C VAL A 74 -6.82 7.99 -20.74
N GLU A 75 -6.26 9.00 -21.38
CA GLU A 75 -6.39 9.15 -22.83
C GLU A 75 -5.70 7.94 -23.46
N LEU A 76 -6.48 7.10 -24.13
CA LEU A 76 -6.00 5.94 -24.86
C LEU A 76 -5.95 6.31 -26.34
N ASP A 77 -4.88 5.89 -27.05
CA ASP A 77 -4.84 5.98 -28.51
C ASP A 77 -5.79 4.97 -29.18
N GLU A 78 -5.89 5.03 -30.51
CA GLU A 78 -6.71 4.12 -31.33
C GLU A 78 -6.35 2.63 -31.18
N LEU A 79 -5.18 2.34 -30.61
CA LEU A 79 -4.65 0.99 -30.35
C LEU A 79 -4.81 0.59 -28.87
N GLY A 80 -5.36 1.46 -28.01
CA GLY A 80 -5.57 1.22 -26.59
C GLY A 80 -4.33 1.45 -25.73
N HIS A 81 -3.31 2.16 -26.21
CA HIS A 81 -2.16 2.56 -25.40
C HIS A 81 -2.44 3.86 -24.66
N ASP A 82 -2.05 3.88 -23.39
CA ASP A 82 -2.03 5.09 -22.55
C ASP A 82 -1.07 6.14 -23.15
N VAL A 83 -1.62 7.26 -23.63
CA VAL A 83 -0.87 8.40 -24.18
C VAL A 83 -0.65 9.51 -23.13
N SER A 84 -0.80 9.22 -21.85
CA SER A 84 -0.44 10.16 -20.80
C SER A 84 1.01 10.61 -20.95
N ALA A 85 1.29 11.86 -20.54
CA ALA A 85 2.62 12.45 -20.59
C ALA A 85 3.69 11.57 -19.91
N PHE A 86 3.30 10.71 -18.96
CA PHE A 86 4.17 9.82 -18.20
C PHE A 86 4.45 8.46 -18.87
N ASN A 87 3.69 8.06 -19.89
CA ASN A 87 3.89 6.79 -20.60
C ASN A 87 4.54 6.97 -21.99
N THR A 88 4.90 8.20 -22.34
CA THR A 88 5.57 8.48 -23.61
C THR A 88 7.01 7.94 -23.64
N VAL A 89 7.47 7.59 -24.84
CA VAL A 89 8.88 7.19 -25.07
C VAL A 89 9.85 8.28 -24.65
N ASP A 90 9.47 9.55 -24.81
CA ASP A 90 10.30 10.69 -24.43
C ASP A 90 10.40 10.84 -22.91
N TYR A 91 9.32 10.60 -22.17
CA TYR A 91 9.38 10.55 -20.70
C TYR A 91 10.30 9.42 -20.22
N ALA A 92 10.20 8.23 -20.82
CA ALA A 92 11.09 7.10 -20.49
C ALA A 92 12.57 7.38 -20.78
N ARG A 93 12.87 8.17 -21.83
CA ARG A 93 14.23 8.61 -22.17
C ARG A 93 14.78 9.63 -21.17
N LEU A 94 13.95 10.60 -20.77
CA LEU A 94 14.33 11.65 -19.82
C LEU A 94 14.42 11.11 -18.38
N HIS A 95 13.65 10.07 -18.05
CA HIS A 95 13.58 9.45 -16.74
C HIS A 95 13.85 7.94 -16.82
N PRO A 96 15.12 7.53 -17.03
CA PRO A 96 15.46 6.11 -17.08
C PRO A 96 15.16 5.44 -15.73
N PHE A 97 14.26 4.47 -15.75
CA PHE A 97 13.86 3.73 -14.55
C PHE A 97 14.52 2.36 -14.49
N ASP A 98 15.39 2.17 -13.49
CA ASP A 98 16.01 0.87 -13.22
C ASP A 98 15.01 -0.04 -12.48
N LYS A 99 14.31 -0.87 -13.29
CA LYS A 99 13.33 -1.85 -12.82
C LYS A 99 13.96 -2.87 -11.88
N GLU A 100 15.19 -3.30 -12.11
CA GLU A 100 15.85 -4.32 -11.28
C GLU A 100 16.25 -3.75 -9.92
N ALA A 101 16.83 -2.55 -9.89
CA ALA A 101 17.14 -1.87 -8.63
C ALA A 101 15.88 -1.60 -7.80
N TYR A 102 14.79 -1.16 -8.45
CA TYR A 102 13.51 -0.96 -7.77
C TYR A 102 12.95 -2.26 -7.21
N ARG A 103 12.99 -3.35 -7.98
CA ARG A 103 12.53 -4.67 -7.54
C ARG A 103 13.30 -5.15 -6.31
N VAL A 104 14.64 -5.02 -6.32
CA VAL A 104 15.50 -5.37 -5.18
C VAL A 104 15.17 -4.52 -3.95
N LYS A 105 14.96 -3.21 -4.14
CA LYS A 105 14.55 -2.31 -3.06
C LYS A 105 13.23 -2.76 -2.42
N LYS A 106 12.24 -3.16 -3.23
CA LYS A 106 10.94 -3.65 -2.75
C LYS A 106 11.03 -4.97 -1.99
N ILE A 107 11.94 -5.87 -2.41
CA ILE A 107 12.22 -7.09 -1.65
C ILE A 107 12.77 -6.73 -0.26
N TYR A 108 13.70 -5.79 -0.16
CA TYR A 108 14.27 -5.36 1.13
C TYR A 108 13.24 -4.71 2.05
N GLU A 109 12.36 -3.88 1.52
CA GLU A 109 11.23 -3.30 2.27
C GLU A 109 10.35 -4.40 2.84
N ARG A 110 9.95 -5.37 2.02
CA ARG A 110 9.10 -6.49 2.44
C ARG A 110 9.78 -7.40 3.47
N VAL A 111 11.09 -7.65 3.34
CA VAL A 111 11.88 -8.39 4.34
C VAL A 111 11.90 -7.65 5.67
N LYS A 112 12.07 -6.32 5.65
CA LYS A 112 12.02 -5.49 6.85
C LYS A 112 10.65 -5.57 7.52
N ASP A 113 9.56 -5.50 6.75
CA ASP A 113 8.20 -5.60 7.29
C ASP A 113 7.97 -6.96 7.98
N LEU A 114 8.41 -8.06 7.35
CA LEU A 114 8.30 -9.39 7.95
C LEU A 114 9.15 -9.51 9.23
N ALA A 115 10.33 -8.88 9.27
CA ALA A 115 11.18 -8.88 10.46
C ALA A 115 10.56 -8.08 11.62
N LEU A 116 9.94 -6.95 11.32
CA LEU A 116 9.19 -6.15 12.30
C LEU A 116 7.96 -6.90 12.83
N LEU A 117 7.21 -7.56 11.95
CA LEU A 117 6.10 -8.41 12.37
C LEU A 117 6.59 -9.56 13.26
N HIS A 118 7.73 -10.17 12.93
CA HIS A 118 8.35 -11.18 13.78
C HIS A 118 8.69 -10.65 15.17
N SER A 119 9.25 -9.43 15.29
CA SER A 119 9.57 -8.85 16.60
C SER A 119 8.34 -8.48 17.43
N CYS A 120 7.25 -8.05 16.78
CA CYS A 120 6.03 -7.62 17.48
C CYS A 120 5.16 -8.79 17.98
N LEU A 121 5.33 -9.99 17.42
CA LEU A 121 4.54 -11.15 17.81
C LEU A 121 5.03 -11.72 19.14
N SER A 122 4.12 -11.92 20.10
CA SER A 122 4.40 -12.59 21.38
C SER A 122 4.29 -14.12 21.27
N ASP A 123 3.54 -14.62 20.29
CA ASP A 123 3.33 -16.05 20.06
C ASP A 123 4.49 -16.68 19.26
N GLN A 124 5.03 -17.78 19.78
CA GLN A 124 6.18 -18.47 19.20
C GLN A 124 5.82 -19.17 17.88
N GLU A 125 4.61 -19.72 17.75
CA GLU A 125 4.16 -20.29 16.47
C GLU A 125 3.99 -19.23 15.39
N GLY A 126 3.50 -18.04 15.78
CA GLY A 126 3.44 -16.86 14.92
C GLY A 126 4.81 -16.42 14.42
N ARG A 127 5.80 -16.35 15.32
CA ARG A 127 7.19 -16.02 14.98
C ARG A 127 7.78 -17.00 13.96
N GLU A 128 7.65 -18.30 14.21
CA GLU A 128 8.14 -19.31 13.27
C GLU A 128 7.45 -19.23 11.90
N ARG A 129 6.13 -18.97 11.87
CA ARG A 129 5.39 -18.77 10.62
C ARG A 129 5.94 -17.57 9.85
N MET A 130 6.27 -16.47 10.51
CA MET A 130 6.87 -15.29 9.86
C MET A 130 8.28 -15.57 9.34
N TYR A 131 9.10 -16.28 10.13
CA TYR A 131 10.43 -16.70 9.67
C TYR A 131 10.36 -17.63 8.45
N ARG A 132 9.41 -18.58 8.43
CA ARG A 132 9.16 -19.43 7.25
C ARG A 132 8.73 -18.62 6.03
N ARG A 133 7.89 -17.59 6.19
CA ARG A 133 7.50 -16.68 5.10
C ARG A 133 8.68 -15.88 4.56
N PHE A 134 9.54 -15.37 5.44
CA PHE A 134 10.78 -14.70 5.04
C PHE A 134 11.66 -15.63 4.21
N ARG A 135 11.89 -16.86 4.68
CA ARG A 135 12.71 -17.83 3.96
C ARG A 135 12.16 -18.12 2.57
N ARG A 136 10.84 -18.36 2.46
CA ARG A 136 10.18 -18.58 1.16
C ARG A 136 10.35 -17.39 0.23
N LEU A 137 10.13 -16.17 0.72
CA LEU A 137 10.30 -14.94 -0.08
C LEU A 137 11.71 -14.84 -0.66
N VAL A 138 12.75 -15.12 0.13
CA VAL A 138 14.14 -15.06 -0.34
C VAL A 138 14.46 -16.22 -1.29
N GLU A 139 13.90 -17.40 -1.05
CA GLU A 139 14.05 -18.56 -1.93
C GLU A 139 13.43 -18.29 -3.30
N ASP A 140 12.16 -17.90 -3.35
CA ASP A 140 11.40 -17.70 -4.59
C ASP A 140 11.96 -16.53 -5.44
N GLU A 141 12.23 -15.37 -4.82
CA GLU A 141 12.57 -14.15 -5.56
C GLU A 141 14.06 -14.06 -5.99
N VAL A 142 14.95 -14.71 -5.22
CA VAL A 142 16.40 -14.53 -5.37
C VAL A 142 17.11 -15.84 -5.65
N ARG A 143 16.90 -16.85 -4.80
CA ARG A 143 17.63 -18.13 -4.91
C ARG A 143 17.23 -18.90 -6.17
N ASP A 144 15.94 -19.03 -6.45
CA ASP A 144 15.45 -19.76 -7.60
C ASP A 144 15.90 -19.11 -8.90
N ARG A 145 15.88 -17.78 -8.97
CA ARG A 145 16.45 -17.04 -10.12
C ARG A 145 17.94 -17.35 -10.32
N ALA A 146 18.74 -17.41 -9.24
CA ALA A 146 20.15 -17.78 -9.34
C ALA A 146 20.35 -19.22 -9.83
N VAL A 147 19.54 -20.16 -9.34
CA VAL A 147 19.57 -21.57 -9.76
C VAL A 147 19.15 -21.71 -11.22
N THR A 148 18.09 -21.02 -11.66
CA THR A 148 17.65 -21.02 -13.07
C THR A 148 18.73 -20.46 -13.99
N LEU A 149 19.42 -19.38 -13.60
CA LEU A 149 20.55 -18.83 -14.36
C LEU A 149 21.69 -19.84 -14.47
N LEU A 150 22.03 -20.52 -13.38
CA LEU A 150 23.06 -21.55 -13.39
C LEU A 150 22.69 -22.74 -14.29
N LYS A 151 21.45 -23.23 -14.21
CA LYS A 151 20.95 -24.32 -15.06
C LYS A 151 20.99 -23.96 -16.53
N LYS A 152 20.50 -22.76 -16.90
CA LYS A 152 20.56 -22.26 -18.28
C LYS A 152 21.99 -22.18 -18.82
N TYR A 153 22.94 -21.78 -17.98
CA TYR A 153 24.36 -21.77 -18.35
C TYR A 153 24.93 -23.19 -18.52
N GLN A 154 24.52 -24.15 -17.68
CA GLN A 154 24.96 -25.55 -17.81
C GLN A 154 24.39 -26.24 -19.06
N GLU A 155 23.13 -25.95 -19.39
CA GLU A 155 22.45 -26.49 -20.57
C GLU A 155 23.03 -25.93 -21.87
N ASP A 156 23.40 -24.65 -21.90
CA ASP A 156 23.84 -23.99 -23.14
C ASP A 156 25.05 -23.04 -22.93
N PRO A 157 26.25 -23.58 -22.65
CA PRO A 157 27.42 -22.78 -22.27
C PRO A 157 27.93 -21.83 -23.37
N GLN A 158 27.65 -22.13 -24.64
CA GLN A 158 28.12 -21.33 -25.77
C GLN A 158 27.32 -20.04 -25.97
N ARG A 159 26.08 -20.00 -25.49
CA ARG A 159 25.15 -18.88 -25.69
C ARG A 159 25.33 -17.75 -24.68
N PHE A 160 26.01 -18.02 -23.57
CA PHE A 160 26.15 -17.07 -22.46
C PHE A 160 27.61 -16.75 -22.18
N ASN A 161 27.89 -15.47 -21.90
CA ASN A 161 29.19 -15.08 -21.39
C ASN A 161 29.31 -15.53 -19.92
N LYS A 162 30.24 -16.47 -19.67
CA LYS A 162 30.55 -16.99 -18.33
C LYS A 162 30.68 -15.87 -17.30
N PHE A 163 31.46 -14.83 -17.59
CA PHE A 163 31.72 -13.76 -16.63
C PHE A 163 30.44 -13.02 -16.21
N GLN A 164 29.56 -12.71 -17.16
CA GLN A 164 28.31 -11.99 -16.87
C GLN A 164 27.34 -12.84 -16.02
N VAL A 165 27.23 -14.13 -16.31
CA VAL A 165 26.37 -15.04 -15.53
C VAL A 165 26.89 -15.16 -14.10
N PHE A 166 28.19 -15.34 -13.91
CA PHE A 166 28.78 -15.42 -12.57
C PHE A 166 28.69 -14.09 -11.81
N GLU A 167 28.79 -12.95 -12.49
CA GLU A 167 28.57 -11.64 -11.88
C GLU A 167 27.12 -11.48 -11.40
N GLN A 168 26.13 -11.84 -12.21
CA GLN A 168 24.72 -11.81 -11.81
C GLN A 168 24.44 -12.74 -10.64
N ILE A 169 25.00 -13.96 -10.63
CA ILE A 169 24.89 -14.88 -9.49
C ILE A 169 25.53 -14.25 -8.24
N ALA A 170 26.68 -13.58 -8.37
CA ALA A 170 27.32 -12.89 -7.26
C ALA A 170 26.45 -11.74 -6.72
N GLN A 171 25.78 -10.98 -7.59
CA GLN A 171 24.83 -9.94 -7.20
C GLN A 171 23.62 -10.51 -6.45
N LEU A 172 23.03 -11.60 -6.93
CA LEU A 172 21.93 -12.30 -6.24
C LEU A 172 22.38 -12.81 -4.86
N ASN A 173 23.60 -13.36 -4.76
CA ASN A 173 24.17 -13.78 -3.48
C ASN A 173 24.40 -12.60 -2.52
N ARG A 174 24.83 -11.43 -3.02
CA ARG A 174 24.91 -10.21 -2.21
C ARG A 174 23.53 -9.78 -1.71
N CYS A 175 22.49 -9.91 -2.53
CA CYS A 175 21.11 -9.62 -2.13
C CYS A 175 20.65 -10.54 -0.99
N ILE A 176 20.93 -11.85 -1.07
CA ILE A 176 20.61 -12.80 0.01
C ILE A 176 21.29 -12.40 1.32
N ARG A 177 22.58 -12.06 1.27
CA ARG A 177 23.32 -11.59 2.46
C ARG A 177 22.68 -10.34 3.05
N ARG A 178 22.35 -9.36 2.19
CA ARG A 178 21.67 -8.12 2.61
C ARG A 178 20.31 -8.41 3.26
N CYS A 179 19.51 -9.31 2.69
CA CYS A 179 18.22 -9.71 3.27
C CYS A 179 18.40 -10.32 4.66
N ASN A 180 19.40 -11.18 4.84
CA ASN A 180 19.73 -11.77 6.14
C ASN A 180 20.20 -10.71 7.16
N ASP A 181 20.99 -9.73 6.73
CA ASP A 181 21.44 -8.64 7.59
C ASP A 181 20.27 -7.74 8.03
N ILE A 182 19.37 -7.42 7.11
CA ILE A 182 18.13 -6.68 7.41
C ILE A 182 17.29 -7.48 8.40
N TRP A 183 17.07 -8.77 8.13
CA TRP A 183 16.32 -9.64 9.03
C TRP A 183 16.90 -9.58 10.44
N ARG A 184 18.20 -9.86 10.62
CA ARG A 184 18.88 -9.84 11.92
C ARG A 184 18.77 -8.49 12.65
N ARG A 185 18.84 -7.39 11.91
CA ARG A 185 18.79 -6.04 12.49
C ARG A 185 17.41 -5.70 13.06
N TRP A 186 16.35 -6.16 12.41
CA TRP A 186 14.98 -5.78 12.74
C TRP A 186 14.20 -6.88 13.47
N SER A 187 14.63 -8.13 13.39
CA SER A 187 14.03 -9.27 14.09
C SER A 187 14.59 -9.48 15.50
N ALA A 188 15.52 -8.62 15.95
CA ALA A 188 16.15 -8.75 17.26
C ALA A 188 15.06 -8.70 18.34
N GLU A 189 15.01 -9.76 19.14
CA GLU A 189 14.26 -9.76 20.41
C GLU A 189 14.91 -8.69 21.32
N PRO A 190 14.11 -7.92 22.09
CA PRO A 190 14.64 -7.18 23.23
C PRO A 190 15.25 -8.12 24.28
#